data_AF-A0AAV5A297-F1
#
_entry.id   AF-A0AAV5A297-F1
#
_cell.length_a   1.000
_cell.length_b   1.000
_cell.length_c   1.000
_cell.angle_alpha   90.00
_cell.angle_beta   90.00
_cell.angle_gamma   90.00
#
_symmetry.space_group_name_H-M   'P 1'
#
loop_
_entity.id
_entity.type
_entity.pdbx_description
1 polymer ?
#
loop_
_entity_poly.entity_id
_entity_poly.type
_entity_poly.pdbx_seq_one_letter_code
_entity_poly.pdbx_strand_id
1 'polypeptide(L)'
;MPIDRLRSLITLYHNTKTMITPENLSEQIDAVFLNKASTALSNFYTYEDLSAAVGEKRRGKLRSSMFKGVSMNIESVQTWSDKKNDQEARIKAALWGTQVDGKAGLETVLEATERAENEERLVNETAGPNIS
;
A
#
# COMPACT_ATOMS: atom_id res chain seq x y z
N MET A 1 13.52 41.10 39.20
CA MET A 1 13.06 39.86 38.52
C MET A 1 12.88 40.19 37.03
N PRO A 2 13.45 39.41 36.11
CA PRO A 2 13.30 39.65 34.66
C PRO A 2 11.83 39.49 34.24
N ILE A 3 11.33 40.40 33.39
CA ILE A 3 9.93 40.43 32.91
C ILE A 3 9.52 39.11 32.25
N ASP A 4 10.46 38.46 31.56
CA ASP A 4 10.21 37.19 30.88
C ASP A 4 9.88 36.04 31.84
N ARG A 5 10.48 36.05 33.05
CA ARG A 5 10.20 35.03 34.07
C ARG A 5 8.79 35.17 34.64
N LEU A 6 8.28 36.40 34.73
CA LEU A 6 6.90 36.64 35.17
C LEU A 6 5.90 36.19 34.11
N ARG A 7 6.19 36.49 32.83
CA ARG A 7 5.36 36.01 31.72
C ARG A 7 5.31 34.49 31.65
N SER A 8 6.46 33.82 31.75
CA SER A 8 6.50 32.35 31.76
C SER A 8 5.75 31.74 32.94
N LEU A 9 5.83 32.37 34.12
CA LEU A 9 5.11 31.92 35.30
C LEU A 9 3.60 32.08 35.15
N ILE A 10 3.15 33.20 34.57
CA ILE A 10 1.74 33.43 34.24
C ILE A 10 1.24 32.41 33.21
N THR A 11 2.02 32.14 32.17
CA THR A 11 1.68 31.10 31.17
C THR A 11 1.57 29.73 31.82
N LEU A 12 2.51 29.37 32.70
CA LEU A 12 2.46 28.10 33.43
C LEU A 12 1.21 28.02 34.31
N TYR A 13 0.88 29.09 35.04
CA TYR A 13 -0.30 29.17 35.91
C TYR A 13 -1.62 29.00 35.14
N HIS A 14 -1.72 29.55 33.93
CA HIS A 14 -2.89 29.32 33.09
C HIS A 14 -2.95 27.90 32.53
N ASN A 15 -1.79 27.29 32.26
CA ASN A 15 -1.69 25.94 31.73
C ASN A 15 -1.86 24.84 32.79
N THR A 16 -1.70 25.12 34.08
CA THR A 16 -1.88 24.11 35.13
C THR A 16 -3.33 23.60 35.20
N LYS A 17 -4.31 24.43 34.82
CA LYS A 17 -5.72 24.02 34.75
C LYS A 17 -5.98 22.94 33.69
N THR A 18 -5.15 22.87 32.65
CA THR A 18 -5.21 21.87 31.59
C THR A 18 -4.14 20.79 31.72
N MET A 19 -3.33 20.81 32.79
CA MET A 19 -2.31 19.79 33.01
C MET A 19 -2.94 18.46 33.35
N ILE A 20 -2.32 17.41 32.82
CA ILE A 20 -2.65 16.02 33.11
C ILE A 20 -2.10 15.72 34.51
N THR A 21 -2.99 15.41 35.44
CA THR A 21 -2.68 14.92 36.79
C THR A 21 -3.05 13.44 36.85
N PRO A 22 -2.43 12.64 37.75
CA PRO A 22 -2.72 11.22 37.82
C PRO A 22 -4.21 10.92 38.12
N GLU A 23 -4.91 11.85 38.77
CA GLU A 23 -6.35 11.74 39.06
C GLU A 23 -7.23 11.96 37.83
N ASN A 24 -6.80 12.79 36.88
CA ASN A 24 -7.56 13.13 35.66
C ASN A 24 -7.09 12.40 34.40
N LEU A 25 -5.99 11.63 34.49
CA LEU A 25 -5.36 10.95 33.36
C LEU A 25 -6.31 9.97 32.66
N SER A 26 -7.04 9.15 33.42
CA SER A 26 -7.95 8.15 32.86
C SER A 26 -9.07 8.81 32.05
N GLU A 27 -9.71 9.84 32.61
CA GLU A 27 -10.80 10.57 31.96
C GLU A 27 -10.32 11.28 30.68
N GLN A 28 -9.09 11.81 30.68
CA GLN A 28 -8.51 12.43 29.49
C GLN A 28 -8.17 11.42 28.39
N ILE A 29 -7.68 10.24 28.75
CA ILE A 29 -7.47 9.14 27.80
C ILE A 29 -8.82 8.79 27.15
N ASP A 30 -9.84 8.53 27.96
CA ASP A 30 -11.16 8.17 27.45
C ASP A 30 -11.75 9.27 26.55
N ALA A 31 -11.64 10.54 26.94
CA ALA A 31 -12.12 11.66 26.13
C ALA A 31 -11.41 11.77 24.76
N VAL A 32 -10.10 11.53 24.71
CA VAL A 32 -9.32 11.60 23.45
C VAL A 32 -9.60 10.41 22.54
N PHE A 33 -9.72 9.21 23.10
CA PHE A 33 -9.89 8.00 22.31
C PHE A 33 -11.36 7.75 21.91
N LEU A 34 -12.33 8.12 22.75
CA LEU A 34 -13.76 7.94 22.43
C LEU A 34 -14.28 9.01 21.46
N ASN A 35 -13.85 10.28 21.57
CA ASN A 35 -14.33 11.31 20.62
C ASN A 35 -13.83 11.09 19.18
N LYS A 36 -12.63 10.53 19.00
CA LYS A 36 -12.09 10.21 17.67
C LYS A 36 -12.85 9.10 16.96
N ALA A 37 -13.54 8.23 17.68
CA ALA A 37 -14.36 7.18 17.08
C ALA A 37 -15.55 7.77 16.30
N SER A 38 -16.13 8.88 16.76
CA SER A 38 -17.26 9.53 16.09
C SER A 38 -16.91 10.09 14.70
N THR A 39 -15.72 10.68 14.54
CA THR A 39 -15.27 11.24 13.26
C THR A 39 -14.79 10.17 12.28
N ALA A 40 -14.35 9.01 12.77
CA ALA A 40 -13.99 7.87 11.94
C ALA A 40 -15.22 7.15 11.37
N LEU A 41 -16.31 7.07 12.17
CA LEU A 41 -17.59 6.48 11.74
C LEU A 41 -18.45 7.42 10.89
N SER A 42 -18.28 8.75 10.97
CA SER A 42 -19.08 9.67 10.13
C SER A 42 -18.67 9.71 8.66
N ASN A 43 -17.54 9.09 8.31
CA ASN A 43 -17.00 9.07 6.97
C ASN A 43 -17.26 7.70 6.29
N PHE A 44 -18.49 7.22 6.36
CA PHE A 44 -18.92 6.12 5.50
C PHE A 44 -18.97 6.63 4.06
N TYR A 45 -17.86 6.49 3.35
CA TYR A 45 -17.86 6.62 1.91
C TYR A 45 -18.42 5.35 1.31
N THR A 46 -19.43 5.50 0.45
CA THR A 46 -19.91 4.38 -0.34
C THR A 46 -18.78 3.92 -1.27
N TYR A 47 -18.79 2.65 -1.68
CA TYR A 47 -17.85 2.16 -2.69
C TYR A 47 -17.85 3.04 -3.96
N GLU A 48 -19.04 3.54 -4.34
CA GLU A 48 -19.18 4.48 -5.46
C GLU A 48 -18.41 5.79 -5.23
N ASP A 49 -18.51 6.40 -4.06
CA ASP A 49 -17.81 7.64 -3.70
C ASP A 49 -16.28 7.46 -3.74
N LEU A 50 -15.79 6.34 -3.23
CA LEU A 50 -14.37 5.98 -3.27
C LEU A 50 -13.88 5.75 -4.71
N SER A 51 -14.68 5.06 -5.53
CA SER A 51 -14.34 4.79 -6.93
C SER A 51 -14.31 6.08 -7.77
N ALA A 52 -15.24 7.01 -7.49
CA ALA A 52 -15.29 8.32 -8.11
C ALA A 52 -14.09 9.17 -7.72
N ALA A 53 -13.73 9.22 -6.42
CA ALA A 53 -12.56 9.94 -5.94
C ALA A 53 -11.24 9.40 -6.52
N VAL A 54 -11.12 8.08 -6.68
CA VAL A 54 -9.96 7.46 -7.35
C VAL A 54 -9.94 7.80 -8.84
N GLY A 55 -11.09 7.75 -9.51
CA GLY A 55 -11.22 8.14 -10.92
C GLY A 55 -10.85 9.60 -11.17
N GLU A 56 -11.27 10.50 -10.27
CA GLU A 56 -10.96 11.93 -10.33
C GLU A 56 -9.46 12.19 -10.12
N LYS A 57 -8.82 11.53 -9.14
CA LYS A 57 -7.36 11.61 -8.94
C LYS A 57 -6.57 11.11 -10.15
N ARG A 58 -7.04 10.06 -10.82
CA ARG A 58 -6.43 9.55 -12.06
C ARG A 58 -6.61 10.51 -13.23
N ARG A 59 -7.76 11.17 -13.34
CA ARG A 59 -8.06 12.15 -14.40
C ARG A 59 -7.37 13.51 -14.17
N GLY A 60 -7.25 13.95 -12.93
CA GLY A 60 -6.61 15.22 -12.56
C GLY A 60 -5.11 15.26 -12.89
N LYS A 61 -4.41 14.12 -12.83
CA LYS A 61 -3.00 14.01 -13.26
C LYS A 61 -2.78 14.26 -14.76
N LEU A 62 -3.80 14.06 -15.60
CA LEU A 62 -3.69 14.32 -17.04
C LEU A 62 -3.90 15.79 -17.40
N ARG A 63 -4.60 16.59 -16.58
CA ARG A 63 -4.87 18.02 -16.87
C ARG A 63 -3.79 18.96 -16.31
N SER A 64 -3.03 18.54 -15.30
CA SER A 64 -1.91 19.33 -14.77
C SER A 64 -0.68 19.34 -15.68
N SER A 65 -0.58 18.46 -16.68
CA SER A 65 0.59 18.36 -17.56
C SER A 65 0.67 19.45 -18.63
N MET A 66 -0.37 20.27 -18.82
CA MET A 66 -0.38 21.32 -19.85
C MET A 66 -0.04 22.73 -19.34
N PHE A 67 0.09 22.93 -18.02
CA PHE A 67 0.42 24.24 -17.48
C PHE A 67 1.62 24.18 -16.53
N LYS A 68 2.67 24.86 -17.01
CA LYS A 68 3.61 25.66 -16.23
C LYS A 68 4.90 24.95 -15.82
N GLY A 69 5.89 25.14 -16.69
CA GLY A 69 7.29 25.01 -16.37
C GLY A 69 7.66 25.89 -15.18
N VAL A 70 7.90 25.22 -14.04
CA VAL A 70 8.90 25.62 -13.07
C VAL A 70 9.69 24.36 -12.79
N SER A 71 10.91 24.33 -13.32
CA SER A 71 11.95 23.36 -12.96
C SER A 71 12.24 23.55 -11.47
N MET A 72 11.56 22.77 -10.62
CA MET A 72 12.02 22.44 -9.29
C MET A 72 12.62 21.06 -9.38
N ASN A 73 13.94 21.02 -9.23
CA ASN A 73 14.75 19.83 -9.11
C ASN A 73 14.30 19.03 -7.88
N ILE A 74 13.32 18.14 -8.04
CA ILE A 74 12.94 17.13 -7.04
C ILE A 74 13.60 15.82 -7.50
N GLU A 75 14.90 15.72 -7.22
CA GLU A 75 15.55 14.42 -7.13
C GLU A 75 14.88 13.61 -6.02
N SER A 76 14.36 12.44 -6.38
CA SER A 76 14.07 11.31 -5.49
C SER A 76 12.84 11.34 -4.57
N VAL A 77 11.71 11.95 -4.96
CA VAL A 77 10.42 11.44 -4.43
C VAL A 77 10.05 10.17 -5.19
N GLN A 78 10.79 9.10 -4.93
CA GLN A 78 10.39 7.76 -5.35
C GLN A 78 9.19 7.38 -4.49
N THR A 79 8.01 7.60 -5.06
CA THR A 79 6.73 7.35 -4.43
C THR A 79 6.73 5.93 -3.86
N TRP A 80 6.46 5.77 -2.57
CA TRP A 80 6.34 4.46 -1.92
C TRP A 80 5.44 3.49 -2.70
N SER A 81 4.44 4.03 -3.43
CA SER A 81 3.57 3.28 -4.32
C SER A 81 4.30 2.50 -5.41
N ASP A 82 5.37 3.05 -5.96
CA ASP A 82 6.05 2.48 -7.13
C ASP A 82 6.89 1.27 -6.69
N LYS A 83 7.56 1.38 -5.52
CA LYS A 83 8.28 0.26 -4.89
C LYS A 83 7.35 -0.88 -4.45
N LYS A 84 6.12 -0.55 -4.02
CA LYS A 84 5.12 -1.55 -3.65
C LYS A 84 4.67 -2.37 -4.86
N ASN A 85 4.51 -1.72 -6.02
CA ASN A 85 4.12 -2.40 -7.25
C ASN A 85 5.20 -3.40 -7.71
N ASP A 86 6.48 -3.02 -7.62
CA ASP A 86 7.59 -3.92 -7.97
C ASP A 86 7.68 -5.13 -7.04
N GLN A 87 7.43 -4.93 -5.74
CA GLN A 87 7.42 -6.02 -4.77
C GLN A 87 6.26 -6.99 -5.02
N GLU A 88 5.06 -6.47 -5.29
CA GLU A 88 3.89 -7.28 -5.63
C GLU A 88 4.10 -8.08 -6.92
N ALA A 89 4.74 -7.47 -7.94
CA ALA A 89 5.09 -8.15 -9.18
C ALA A 89 6.08 -9.31 -8.94
N ARG A 90 7.09 -9.11 -8.10
CA ARG A 90 8.07 -10.16 -7.74
C ARG A 90 7.45 -11.31 -6.95
N ILE A 91 6.55 -11.01 -6.02
CA ILE A 91 5.85 -12.05 -5.25
C ILE A 91 4.97 -12.89 -6.17
N LYS A 92 4.21 -12.25 -7.08
CA LYS A 92 3.41 -12.97 -8.07
C LYS A 92 4.29 -13.82 -9.00
N ALA A 93 5.40 -13.26 -9.47
CA ALA A 93 6.36 -13.96 -10.29
C ALA A 93 6.85 -15.26 -9.60
N ALA A 94 7.32 -15.15 -8.36
CA ALA A 94 7.78 -16.29 -7.57
C ALA A 94 6.68 -17.33 -7.29
N LEU A 95 5.45 -16.89 -6.98
CA LEU A 95 4.32 -17.78 -6.70
C LEU A 95 3.96 -18.66 -7.90
N TRP A 96 4.03 -18.10 -9.11
CA TRP A 96 3.65 -18.79 -10.34
C TRP A 96 4.85 -19.39 -11.09
N GLY A 97 6.07 -19.32 -10.54
CA GLY A 97 7.28 -19.73 -11.24
C GLY A 97 7.53 -18.92 -12.53
N THR A 98 7.02 -17.69 -12.60
CA THR A 98 7.17 -16.81 -13.76
C THR A 98 8.22 -15.74 -13.47
N GLN A 99 8.76 -15.11 -14.52
CA GLN A 99 9.59 -13.92 -14.42
C GLN A 99 8.71 -12.68 -14.27
N VAL A 100 9.30 -11.57 -13.78
CA VAL A 100 8.59 -10.28 -13.62
C VAL A 100 7.99 -9.79 -14.96
N ASP A 101 8.58 -10.19 -16.08
CA ASP A 101 8.12 -9.88 -17.45
C ASP A 101 6.93 -10.75 -17.91
N GLY A 102 6.37 -11.60 -17.04
CA GLY A 102 5.26 -12.51 -17.35
C GLY A 102 5.66 -13.73 -18.19
N LYS A 103 6.95 -13.95 -18.41
CA LYS A 103 7.47 -15.15 -19.09
C LYS A 103 7.53 -16.31 -18.11
N ALA A 104 7.23 -17.52 -18.57
CA ALA A 104 7.43 -18.73 -17.78
C ALA A 104 8.90 -18.86 -17.36
N GLY A 105 9.14 -19.23 -16.11
CA GLY A 105 10.48 -19.55 -15.63
C GLY A 105 11.02 -20.77 -16.37
N LEU A 106 12.35 -20.82 -16.53
CA LEU A 106 13.03 -21.93 -17.20
C LEU A 106 12.64 -23.29 -16.58
N GLU A 107 12.50 -23.34 -15.26
CA GLU A 107 12.08 -24.54 -14.51
C GLU A 107 10.69 -25.03 -14.93
N THR A 108 9.72 -24.12 -15.04
CA THR A 108 8.36 -24.44 -15.49
C THR A 108 8.33 -24.93 -16.94
N VAL A 109 9.18 -24.35 -17.80
CA VAL A 109 9.30 -24.79 -19.19
C VAL A 109 9.91 -26.19 -19.26
N LEU A 110 10.96 -26.46 -18.47
CA LEU A 110 11.61 -27.78 -18.43
C LEU A 110 10.66 -28.86 -17.89
N GLU A 111 9.91 -28.57 -16.83
CA GLU A 111 8.90 -29.48 -16.28
C GLU A 111 7.80 -29.78 -17.31
N ALA A 112 7.34 -28.77 -18.04
CA ALA A 112 6.33 -28.94 -19.09
C ALA A 112 6.86 -29.80 -20.26
N THR A 113 8.13 -29.64 -20.65
CA THR A 113 8.75 -30.47 -21.69
C THR A 113 8.94 -31.92 -21.23
N GLU A 114 9.41 -32.14 -20.00
CA GLU A 114 9.57 -33.48 -19.45
C GLU A 114 8.22 -34.22 -19.32
N ARG A 115 7.17 -33.49 -18.94
CA ARG A 115 5.81 -34.03 -18.88
C ARG A 115 5.32 -34.46 -20.25
N ALA A 116 5.50 -33.63 -21.27
CA ALA A 116 5.10 -33.95 -22.64
C ALA A 116 5.85 -35.19 -23.17
N GLU A 117 7.16 -35.29 -22.93
CA GLU A 117 7.96 -36.46 -23.34
C GLU A 117 7.52 -37.75 -22.62
N ASN A 118 7.20 -37.68 -21.33
CA ASN A 118 6.70 -38.82 -20.59
C ASN A 118 5.30 -39.24 -21.04
N GLU A 119 4.42 -38.29 -21.37
CA GLU A 119 3.10 -38.58 -21.94
C GLU A 119 3.23 -39.28 -23.30
N GLU A 120 4.14 -38.83 -24.18
CA GLU A 120 4.41 -39.48 -25.47
C GLU A 120 4.94 -40.91 -25.31
N ARG A 121 5.81 -41.17 -24.32
CA ARG A 121 6.29 -42.52 -24.03
C ARG A 121 5.16 -43.45 -23.59
N LEU A 122 4.28 -42.99 -22.70
CA LEU A 122 3.14 -43.78 -22.23
C LEU A 122 2.14 -44.07 -23.36
N VAL A 123 1.92 -43.12 -24.26
CA VAL A 123 1.07 -43.32 -25.45
C VAL A 123 1.69 -44.36 -26.40
N ASN A 124 3.01 -44.30 -26.63
CA ASN A 124 3.69 -45.27 -27.48
C ASN A 124 3.79 -46.67 -26.87
N GLU A 125 3.87 -46.79 -25.54
CA GLU A 125 3.85 -48.09 -24.84
C GLU A 125 2.44 -48.71 -24.80
N THR A 126 1.38 -47.89 -24.74
CA THR A 126 -0.01 -48.36 -24.80
C THR A 126 -0.50 -48.62 -26.24
N ALA A 127 0.19 -48.07 -27.24
CA ALA A 127 -0.02 -48.34 -28.67
C ALA A 127 0.89 -49.47 -29.22
N GLY A 128 1.24 -50.46 -28.39
CA GLY A 128 1.89 -51.70 -28.82
C GLY A 128 1.15 -52.41 -29.95
N PRO A 129 1.87 -53.16 -30.82
CA PRO A 129 1.46 -53.42 -32.19
C PRO A 129 0.18 -54.24 -32.25
N ASN A 130 -0.73 -53.81 -33.13
CA ASN A 130 -1.85 -54.62 -33.57
C ASN A 130 -1.29 -55.76 -34.45
N ILE A 131 -0.84 -56.85 -33.80
CA ILE A 131 -0.37 -58.06 -34.48
C ILE A 131 -1.63 -58.76 -35.02
N SER A 132 -1.78 -58.75 -36.34
CA SER A 132 -2.75 -59.56 -37.10
C SER A 132 -2.42 -61.05 -37.03
#